data_AF-I7L714-F1
#
_entry.id   AF-I7L714-F1
#
_cell.length_a   1.000
_cell.length_b   1.000
_cell.length_c   1.000
_cell.angle_alpha   90.00
_cell.angle_beta   90.00
_cell.angle_gamma   90.00
#
_symmetry.space_group_name_H-M   'P 1'
#
loop_
_entity.id
_entity.type
_entity.pdbx_description
1 polymer ?
#
loop_
_entity_poly.entity_id
_entity_poly.type
_entity_poly.pdbx_seq_one_letter_code
_entity_poly.pdbx_strand_id
1 'polypeptide(L)'
;MNWTVIFKLWAEIFMIVFVISLFVPYNDWGNWLAKLFHLKEGTVSFNLVQALIPSAVLNTFNTLICSGQSIFYNPAIPQAARMQTWINGCVHDWLIFFVVSYFASFIAVWAGTRVATMILGKPEPKSV
;
A
#
# COMPACT_ATOMS: atom_id res chain seq x y z
N MET A 1 -17.46 3.39 15.50
CA MET A 1 -16.40 4.23 14.88
C MET A 1 -17.08 5.42 14.23
N ASN A 2 -16.69 6.66 14.55
CA ASN A 2 -17.32 7.86 13.98
C ASN A 2 -16.52 8.40 12.77
N TRP A 3 -17.13 9.27 11.96
CA TRP A 3 -16.50 9.83 10.76
C TRP A 3 -15.15 10.50 11.05
N THR A 4 -15.02 11.19 12.19
CA THR A 4 -13.78 11.88 12.54
C THR A 4 -12.60 10.94 12.77
N VAL A 5 -12.84 9.72 13.29
CA VAL A 5 -11.79 8.71 13.46
C VAL A 5 -11.34 8.17 12.10
N ILE A 6 -12.29 7.90 11.20
CA ILE A 6 -12.00 7.42 9.84
C ILE A 6 -11.17 8.45 9.07
N PHE A 7 -11.58 9.73 9.13
CA PHE A 7 -10.87 10.81 8.46
C PHE A 7 -9.44 10.99 8.98
N LYS A 8 -9.22 10.91 10.30
CA LYS A 8 -7.88 10.98 10.90
C LYS A 8 -6.98 9.84 10.42
N LEU A 9 -7.47 8.61 10.45
CA LEU A 9 -6.72 7.43 9.98
C LEU A 9 -6.40 7.54 8.49
N TRP A 10 -7.35 8.00 7.68
CA TRP A 10 -7.13 8.22 6.26
C TRP A 10 -6.06 9.29 6.00
N ALA A 11 -6.13 10.43 6.71
CA ALA A 11 -5.15 11.49 6.59
C ALA A 11 -3.75 11.05 7.05
N GLU A 12 -3.65 10.28 8.14
CA GLU A 12 -2.40 9.69 8.63
C GLU A 12 -1.77 8.78 7.57
N ILE A 13 -2.53 7.82 7.05
CA ILE A 13 -2.08 6.91 5.99
C ILE A 13 -1.67 7.68 4.74
N PHE A 14 -2.45 8.67 4.31
CA PHE A 14 -2.13 9.49 3.16
C PHE A 14 -0.80 10.23 3.35
N MET A 15 -0.58 10.82 4.52
CA MET A 15 0.66 11.51 4.85
C MET A 15 1.86 10.56 4.87
N ILE A 16 1.70 9.36 5.42
CA ILE A 16 2.74 8.31 5.40
C ILE A 16 3.12 7.99 3.95
N VAL A 17 2.12 7.65 3.12
CA VAL A 17 2.35 7.31 1.72
C VAL A 17 3.02 8.47 1.00
N PHE A 18 2.52 9.70 1.16
CA PHE A 18 3.08 10.89 0.53
C PHE A 18 4.56 11.08 0.89
N VAL A 19 4.90 11.08 2.19
CA VAL A 19 6.28 11.29 2.65
C VAL A 19 7.21 10.20 2.13
N ILE A 20 6.82 8.93 2.22
CA ILE A 20 7.64 7.82 1.72
C ILE A 20 7.85 7.92 0.21
N SER A 21 6.83 8.35 -0.53
CA SER A 21 6.91 8.54 -1.99
C SER A 21 7.90 9.62 -2.42
N LEU A 22 8.22 10.58 -1.53
CA LEU A 22 9.23 11.60 -1.82
C LEU A 22 10.66 11.05 -1.80
N PHE A 23 10.92 9.99 -1.05
CA PHE A 23 12.27 9.50 -0.79
C PHE A 23 12.55 8.09 -1.33
N VAL A 24 11.49 7.29 -1.55
CA VAL A 24 11.62 5.91 -2.00
C VAL A 24 11.09 5.78 -3.42
N PRO A 25 11.94 5.50 -4.43
CA PRO A 25 11.52 5.34 -5.82
C PRO A 25 10.93 3.93 -6.05
N TYR A 26 9.92 3.56 -5.26
CA TYR A 26 9.36 2.21 -5.25
C TYR A 26 8.73 1.81 -6.60
N ASN A 27 8.27 2.77 -7.41
CA ASN A 27 7.75 2.52 -8.75
C ASN A 27 8.87 2.09 -9.71
N ASP A 28 10.03 2.73 -9.64
CA ASP A 28 11.19 2.38 -10.45
C ASP A 28 11.74 1.02 -10.05
N TRP A 29 11.73 0.70 -8.75
CA TRP A 29 12.08 -0.63 -8.27
C TRP A 29 11.10 -1.69 -8.74
N GLY A 30 9.80 -1.41 -8.74
CA GLY A 30 8.79 -2.29 -9.32
C GLY A 30 9.02 -2.55 -10.82
N ASN A 31 9.32 -1.50 -11.58
CA ASN A 31 9.70 -1.61 -13.00
C ASN A 31 10.94 -2.45 -13.20
N TRP A 32 11.96 -2.23 -12.38
CA TRP A 32 13.19 -3.02 -12.39
C TRP A 32 12.91 -4.50 -12.11
N LEU A 33 12.07 -4.81 -11.11
CA LEU A 33 11.70 -6.19 -10.78
C LEU A 33 10.97 -6.86 -11.95
N ALA A 34 10.01 -6.18 -12.58
CA ALA A 34 9.31 -6.73 -13.73
C ALA A 34 10.24 -6.96 -14.93
N LYS A 35 11.21 -6.06 -15.14
CA LYS A 35 12.26 -6.22 -16.17
C LYS A 35 13.21 -7.38 -15.86
N LEU A 36 13.53 -7.63 -14.60
CA LEU A 36 14.35 -8.77 -14.17
C LEU A 36 13.71 -10.11 -14.57
N PHE A 37 12.38 -10.19 -14.56
CA PHE A 37 11.63 -11.36 -15.02
C PHE A 37 11.31 -11.34 -16.53
N HIS A 38 11.88 -10.40 -17.29
CA HIS A 38 11.65 -10.23 -18.73
C HIS A 38 10.15 -10.10 -19.09
N LEU A 39 9.35 -9.50 -18.21
CA LEU A 39 7.92 -9.37 -18.42
C LEU A 39 7.62 -8.21 -19.39
N LYS A 40 6.69 -8.45 -20.32
CA LYS A 40 6.28 -7.45 -21.30
C LYS A 40 5.34 -6.42 -20.66
N GLU A 41 5.68 -5.14 -20.80
CA GLU A 41 4.83 -4.03 -20.36
C GLU A 41 3.41 -4.15 -20.92
N GLY A 42 2.40 -3.86 -20.07
CA GLY A 42 0.98 -3.99 -20.42
C GLY A 42 0.39 -5.39 -20.26
N THR A 43 1.19 -6.41 -19.93
CA THR A 43 0.67 -7.74 -19.56
C THR A 43 0.19 -7.78 -18.11
N VAL A 44 -0.74 -8.70 -17.80
CA VAL A 44 -1.21 -8.92 -16.43
C VAL A 44 -0.05 -9.32 -15.52
N SER A 45 0.85 -10.19 -15.98
CA SER A 45 2.02 -10.62 -15.23
C SER A 45 2.97 -9.45 -14.92
N PHE A 46 3.21 -8.56 -15.89
CA PHE A 46 3.99 -7.34 -15.65
C PHE A 46 3.37 -6.49 -14.54
N ASN A 47 2.07 -6.20 -14.61
CA ASN A 47 1.38 -5.37 -13.63
C ASN A 47 1.40 -5.99 -12.22
N LEU A 48 1.26 -7.32 -12.12
CA LEU A 48 1.36 -8.03 -10.85
C LEU A 48 2.77 -7.83 -10.24
N VAL A 49 3.82 -8.15 -11.00
CA VAL A 49 5.18 -8.08 -10.49
C VAL A 49 5.63 -6.64 -10.21
N GLN A 50 5.26 -5.69 -11.07
CA GLN A 50 5.56 -4.27 -10.90
C GLN A 50 4.96 -3.72 -9.60
N ALA A 51 3.78 -4.18 -9.20
CA ALA A 51 3.08 -3.71 -8.00
C ALA A 51 3.61 -4.31 -6.69
N LEU A 52 4.41 -5.38 -6.72
CA LEU A 52 4.89 -6.06 -5.52
C LEU A 52 5.72 -5.13 -4.63
N ILE A 53 6.73 -4.47 -5.20
CA ILE A 53 7.63 -3.60 -4.44
C ILE A 53 6.90 -2.36 -3.91
N PRO A 54 6.16 -1.59 -4.72
CA PRO A 54 5.31 -0.50 -4.21
C PRO A 54 4.42 -0.94 -3.05
N SER A 55 3.72 -2.08 -3.20
CA SER A 55 2.82 -2.59 -2.16
C SER A 55 3.57 -2.98 -0.90
N ALA A 56 4.72 -3.65 -1.03
CA ALA A 56 5.53 -4.08 0.10
C ALA A 56 6.05 -2.86 0.88
N VAL A 57 6.60 -1.88 0.18
CA VAL A 57 7.15 -0.65 0.78
C VAL A 57 6.04 0.11 1.52
N LEU A 58 4.96 0.46 0.83
CA LEU A 58 3.90 1.28 1.40
C LEU A 58 3.16 0.55 2.54
N ASN A 59 2.90 -0.75 2.39
CA ASN A 59 2.30 -1.54 3.47
C ASN A 59 3.21 -1.61 4.69
N THR A 60 4.53 -1.77 4.50
CA THR A 60 5.49 -1.82 5.59
C THR A 60 5.45 -0.53 6.41
N PHE A 61 5.58 0.62 5.76
CA PHE A 61 5.56 1.90 6.46
C PHE A 61 4.22 2.17 7.15
N ASN A 62 3.09 1.87 6.51
CA ASN A 62 1.79 1.97 7.16
C ASN A 62 1.68 1.06 8.38
N THR A 63 2.12 -0.19 8.28
CA THR A 63 2.07 -1.15 9.40
C THR A 63 2.92 -0.65 10.57
N LEU A 64 4.16 -0.27 10.30
CA LEU A 64 5.09 0.20 11.34
C LEU A 64 4.57 1.44 12.05
N ILE A 65 4.11 2.44 11.29
CA ILE A 65 3.71 3.75 11.85
C ILE A 65 2.36 3.65 12.54
N CYS A 66 1.33 3.08 11.89
CA CYS A 66 0.00 2.98 12.48
C CYS A 66 -0.03 2.07 13.71
N SER A 67 0.70 0.94 13.67
CA SER A 67 0.86 0.05 14.83
C SER A 67 1.68 0.74 15.92
N GLY A 68 2.74 1.46 15.55
CA GLY A 68 3.56 2.24 16.46
C GLY A 68 2.73 3.28 17.20
N GLN A 69 1.94 4.08 16.48
CA GLN A 69 1.03 5.05 17.09
C GLN A 69 0.06 4.37 18.06
N SER A 70 -0.57 3.28 17.62
CA SER A 70 -1.59 2.57 18.40
C SER A 70 -1.04 1.89 19.66
N ILE A 71 0.25 1.56 19.70
CA ILE A 71 0.89 0.88 20.84
C ILE A 71 1.61 1.87 21.75
N PHE A 72 2.40 2.79 21.18
CA PHE A 72 3.22 3.71 21.96
C PHE A 72 2.41 4.79 22.68
N TYR A 73 1.28 5.20 22.12
CA TYR A 73 0.38 6.19 22.71
C TYR A 73 -0.81 5.59 23.46
N ASN A 74 -0.86 4.26 23.62
CA ASN A 74 -1.92 3.61 24.38
C ASN A 74 -1.55 3.52 25.88
N PRO A 75 -2.28 4.21 26.77
CA PRO A 75 -2.00 4.19 28.21
C PRO A 75 -2.27 2.82 28.84
N ALA A 76 -3.07 1.96 28.22
CA ALA A 76 -3.36 0.62 28.71
C ALA A 76 -2.18 -0.35 28.57
N ILE A 77 -1.19 -0.04 27.72
CA ILE A 77 0.00 -0.87 27.53
C ILE A 77 1.13 -0.35 28.41
N PRO A 78 1.69 -1.18 29.32
CA PRO A 78 2.84 -0.79 30.16
C PRO A 78 4.01 -0.31 29.30
N GLN A 79 4.63 0.81 29.69
CA GLN A 79 5.69 1.44 28.89
C GLN A 79 6.85 0.50 28.56
N ALA A 80 7.26 -0.33 29.52
CA ALA A 80 8.31 -1.32 29.35
C ALA A 80 7.99 -2.42 28.32
N ALA A 81 6.70 -2.68 28.05
CA ALA A 81 6.27 -3.73 27.11
C ALA A 81 6.07 -3.22 25.67
N ARG A 82 5.92 -1.90 25.47
CA ARG A 82 5.48 -1.30 24.19
C ARG A 82 6.34 -1.69 23.00
N MET A 83 7.67 -1.67 23.13
CA MET A 83 8.58 -2.03 22.04
C MET A 83 8.40 -3.50 21.62
N GLN A 84 8.36 -4.42 22.59
CA GLN A 84 8.17 -5.85 22.29
C GLN A 84 6.79 -6.11 21.67
N THR A 85 5.75 -5.47 22.21
CA THR A 85 4.39 -5.57 21.66
C THR A 85 4.33 -5.04 20.24
N TRP A 86 5.00 -3.91 19.95
CA TRP A 86 5.05 -3.33 18.61
C TRP A 86 5.76 -4.23 17.60
N ILE A 87 6.93 -4.77 17.94
CA ILE A 87 7.65 -5.71 17.07
C ILE A 87 6.80 -6.95 16.80
N ASN A 88 6.25 -7.56 17.86
CA ASN A 88 5.43 -8.77 17.73
C ASN A 88 4.18 -8.53 16.87
N GLY A 89 3.51 -7.39 17.10
CA GLY A 89 2.34 -6.99 16.30
C GLY A 89 2.71 -6.77 14.83
N CYS A 90 3.80 -6.06 14.56
CA CYS A 90 4.25 -5.84 13.19
C CYS A 90 4.60 -7.16 12.49
N VAL A 91 5.35 -8.07 13.13
CA VAL A 91 5.72 -9.35 12.53
C VAL A 91 4.49 -10.22 12.25
N HIS A 92 3.55 -10.27 13.19
CA HIS A 92 2.33 -11.06 13.05
C HIS A 92 1.43 -10.53 11.92
N ASP A 93 1.22 -9.22 11.89
CA ASP A 93 0.19 -8.61 11.03
C ASP A 93 0.71 -8.19 9.65
N TRP A 94 2.02 -7.95 9.51
CA TRP A 94 2.59 -7.38 8.28
C TRP A 94 2.26 -8.19 7.03
N LEU A 95 2.42 -9.51 7.07
CA LEU A 95 2.19 -10.36 5.91
C LEU A 95 0.69 -10.39 5.54
N ILE A 96 -0.18 -10.38 6.54
CA ILE A 96 -1.63 -10.39 6.36
C ILE A 96 -2.06 -9.10 5.66
N PHE A 97 -1.63 -7.94 6.18
CA PHE A 97 -1.98 -6.65 5.58
C PHE A 97 -1.28 -6.42 4.23
N PHE A 98 -0.10 -6.99 4.01
CA PHE A 98 0.56 -6.97 2.71
C PHE A 98 -0.32 -7.67 1.66
N VAL A 99 -0.78 -8.88 1.94
CA VAL A 99 -1.63 -9.63 0.99
C VAL A 99 -2.94 -8.88 0.73
N VAL A 100 -3.60 -8.39 1.78
CA VAL A 100 -4.86 -7.65 1.65
C VAL A 100 -4.69 -6.36 0.84
N SER A 101 -3.70 -5.54 1.18
CA SER A 101 -3.44 -4.26 0.50
C SER A 101 -3.03 -4.45 -0.95
N TYR A 102 -2.22 -5.47 -1.23
CA TYR A 102 -1.82 -5.84 -2.59
C TYR A 102 -3.05 -6.12 -3.46
N PHE A 103 -3.96 -7.02 -3.04
CA PHE A 103 -5.17 -7.31 -3.83
C PHE A 103 -6.17 -6.15 -3.89
N ALA A 104 -6.34 -5.41 -2.78
CA ALA A 104 -7.21 -4.25 -2.74
C ALA A 104 -6.80 -3.18 -3.76
N SER A 105 -5.48 -3.00 -3.96
CA SER A 105 -4.96 -2.06 -4.96
C SER A 105 -5.42 -2.39 -6.39
N PHE A 106 -5.38 -3.67 -6.79
CA PHE A 106 -5.85 -4.10 -8.12
C PHE A 106 -7.36 -3.89 -8.29
N ILE A 107 -8.15 -4.19 -7.26
CA ILE A 107 -9.60 -3.97 -7.27
C ILE A 107 -9.91 -2.48 -7.42
N ALA A 108 -9.18 -1.61 -6.70
CA ALA A 108 -9.35 -0.17 -6.79
C ALA A 108 -9.02 0.37 -8.19
N VAL A 109 -7.92 -0.07 -8.79
CA VAL A 109 -7.54 0.31 -10.16
C VAL A 109 -8.58 -0.18 -11.17
N TRP A 110 -9.06 -1.42 -11.03
CA TRP A 110 -10.10 -1.97 -11.89
C TRP A 110 -11.40 -1.17 -11.79
N ALA A 111 -11.85 -0.86 -10.56
CA ALA A 111 -13.06 -0.10 -10.33
C ALA A 111 -12.95 1.31 -10.91
N GLY A 112 -11.83 2.00 -10.69
CA GLY A 112 -11.56 3.33 -11.25
C GLY A 112 -11.55 3.32 -12.78
N THR A 113 -10.89 2.32 -13.39
CA THR A 113 -10.86 2.15 -14.85
C THR A 113 -12.25 1.89 -15.43
N ARG A 114 -13.06 1.07 -14.75
CA ARG A 114 -14.44 0.77 -15.16
C ARG A 114 -15.30 2.03 -15.13
N VAL A 115 -15.22 2.83 -14.06
CA VAL A 115 -15.94 4.10 -13.94
C VAL A 115 -15.50 5.09 -15.03
N ALA A 116 -14.20 5.24 -15.26
CA ALA A 116 -13.68 6.10 -16.31
C ALA A 116 -14.19 5.71 -17.70
N THR A 117 -14.22 4.40 -17.99
CA THR A 117 -14.72 3.85 -19.26
C THR A 117 -16.23 4.08 -19.45
N MET A 118 -17.01 4.02 -18.38
CA MET A 118 -18.45 4.30 -18.42
C MET A 118 -18.74 5.78 -18.70
N ILE A 119 -17.91 6.69 -18.19
CA ILE A 119 -18.12 8.13 -18.32
C ILE A 119 -17.57 8.68 -19.64
N LEU A 120 -16.38 8.24 -20.05
CA LEU A 120 -15.65 8.81 -21.19
C LEU A 120 -15.84 8.02 -22.51
N GLY A 121 -16.52 6.88 -22.47
CA GLY A 121 -16.47 5.88 -23.55
C GLY A 121 -15.17 5.07 -23.53
N LYS A 122 -15.10 4.00 -24.33
CA LYS A 122 -13.90 3.16 -24.40
C LYS A 122 -12.68 4.01 -24.77
N PRO A 123 -11.58 3.97 -24.00
CA PRO A 123 -10.35 4.60 -24.42
C PRO A 123 -9.92 3.97 -25.75
N GLU A 124 -9.66 4.81 -26.76
CA GLU A 124 -9.06 4.35 -28.01
C GLU A 124 -7.75 3.62 -27.68
N PRO A 125 -7.48 2.46 -28.31
CA PRO A 125 -6.24 1.75 -28.07
C PRO A 125 -5.08 2.67 -28.46
N LYS A 126 -4.22 3.01 -27.48
CA LYS A 126 -2.97 3.71 -27.77
C LYS A 126 -2.17 2.84 -28.74
N SER A 127 -2.05 3.31 -29.97
CA SER A 127 -1.15 2.73 -30.97
C SER A 127 0.27 2.77 -30.42
N VAL A 128 0.85 1.58 -30.28
CA VAL A 128 2.27 1.36 -30.02
C VAL A 128 3.06 1.81 -31.24
#